data_AF-A0A8T3PCR8-F1
#
_entry.id   AF-A0A8T3PCR8-F1
#
_cell.length_a   1.000
_cell.length_b   1.000
_cell.length_c   1.000
_cell.angle_alpha   90.00
_cell.angle_beta   90.00
_cell.angle_gamma   90.00
#
_symmetry.space_group_name_H-M   'P 1'
#
loop_
_entity.id
_entity.type
_entity.pdbx_description
1 polymer ?
#
loop_
_entity_poly.entity_id
_entity_poly.type
_entity_poly.pdbx_seq_one_letter_code
_entity_poly.pdbx_strand_id
1 'polypeptide(L)' 'MIGDLVRPESPSGASGMDLFYDLYFALTSRSGLWSFEEMAEWQRSAGLVARKPMRLVMGQGPALQIGQRPS' A
#
# COMPACT_ATOMS: atom_id res chain seq x y z
N MET A 1 -5.90 -2.55 -10.34
CA MET A 1 -5.81 -3.02 -8.94
C MET A 1 -4.34 -3.12 -8.60
N ILE A 2 -3.95 -2.62 -7.43
CA ILE A 2 -2.60 -2.76 -6.89
C ILE A 2 -2.73 -3.61 -5.63
N GLY A 3 -1.91 -4.66 -5.52
CA GLY A 3 -1.83 -5.52 -4.34
C GLY A 3 -0.40 -5.56 -3.85
N ASP A 4 -0.15 -5.11 -2.62
CA ASP A 4 1.19 -5.00 -2.05
C ASP A 4 1.17 -5.01 -0.51
N LEU A 5 2.34 -5.11 0.11
CA LEU A 5 2.55 -4.68 1.49
C LEU A 5 2.46 -3.16 1.56
N VAL A 6 1.83 -2.66 2.60
CA VAL A 6 1.58 -1.22 2.76
C VAL A 6 2.46 -0.67 3.85
N ARG A 7 3.09 0.46 3.57
CA ARG A 7 3.89 1.20 4.55
C ARG A 7 3.07 1.44 5.82
N PRO A 8 3.58 1.11 7.02
CA PRO A 8 2.87 1.41 8.26
C PRO A 8 2.69 2.92 8.42
N GLU A 9 1.49 3.36 8.82
CA GLU A 9 1.19 4.79 9.01
C GLU A 9 1.91 5.38 10.22
N SER A 10 2.19 4.55 11.23
CA SER A 10 2.98 4.93 12.40
C SER A 10 3.68 3.73 13.03
N PRO A 11 4.82 3.93 13.70
CA PRO A 11 5.50 2.86 14.43
C PRO A 11 4.65 2.28 15.57
N SER A 12 3.82 3.09 16.22
CA SER A 12 3.02 2.70 17.39
C SER A 12 1.90 1.69 17.10
N GLY A 13 1.52 1.52 15.83
CA GLY A 13 0.52 0.54 15.41
C GLY A 13 1.10 -0.63 14.60
N ALA A 14 2.40 -0.60 14.32
CA ALA A 14 3.08 -1.55 13.45
C ALA A 14 3.52 -2.80 14.24
N SER A 15 3.32 -3.96 13.65
CA SER A 15 3.94 -5.20 14.11
C SER A 15 5.45 -5.16 13.84
N GLY A 16 6.23 -5.99 14.56
CA GLY A 16 7.66 -6.11 14.29
C GLY A 16 7.97 -6.56 12.85
N MET A 17 7.08 -7.37 12.25
CA MET A 17 7.20 -7.78 10.85
C MET A 17 6.96 -6.61 9.90
N ASP A 18 6.01 -5.72 10.21
CA ASP A 18 5.71 -4.55 9.38
C ASP A 18 6.92 -3.62 9.32
N LEU A 19 7.56 -3.37 10.47
CA LEU A 19 8.77 -2.55 10.57
C LEU A 19 9.96 -3.21 9.86
N PHE A 20 10.09 -4.54 9.95
CA PHE A 20 11.11 -5.27 9.21
C PHE A 20 10.94 -5.12 7.70
N TYR A 21 9.72 -5.28 7.17
CA TYR A 21 9.47 -5.13 5.74
C TYR A 21 9.66 -3.69 5.28
N ASP A 22 9.23 -2.70 6.05
CA ASP A 22 9.45 -1.29 5.74
C ASP A 22 10.96 -0.99 5.59
N LEU A 23 11.78 -1.44 6.55
CA LEU A 23 13.23 -1.31 6.48
C LEU A 23 13.83 -2.10 5.31
N TYR A 24 13.44 -3.37 5.13
CA TYR A 24 13.95 -4.23 4.08
C TYR A 24 13.73 -3.61 2.70
N PHE A 25 12.52 -3.13 2.40
CA PHE A 25 12.21 -2.53 1.12
C PHE A 25 12.75 -1.11 0.97
N ALA A 26 12.92 -0.34 2.05
CA ALA A 26 13.65 0.93 1.99
C ALA A 26 15.11 0.75 1.54
N LEU A 27 15.74 -0.38 1.87
CA LEU A 27 17.13 -0.67 1.51
C LEU A 27 17.29 -1.39 0.16
N THR A 28 16.30 -2.21 -0.23
CA THR A 28 16.43 -3.13 -1.37
C THR A 28 15.57 -2.74 -2.58
N SER A 29 14.60 -1.84 -2.40
CA SER A 29 13.76 -1.32 -3.49
C SER A 29 14.03 0.16 -3.73
N ARG A 30 14.03 0.56 -5.01
CA ARG A 30 14.07 1.97 -5.40
C ARG A 30 12.83 2.74 -4.94
N SER A 31 11.70 2.08 -4.74
CA SER A 31 10.44 2.72 -4.36
C SER A 31 10.09 2.61 -2.88
N GLY A 32 10.73 1.71 -2.14
CA GLY A 32 10.24 1.28 -0.83
C GLY A 32 8.82 0.68 -0.90
N LEU A 33 8.17 0.56 0.26
CA LEU A 33 6.74 0.24 0.36
C LEU A 33 5.90 1.47 0.03
N TRP A 34 4.76 1.24 -0.63
CA TRP A 34 3.80 2.30 -0.95
C TRP A 34 2.75 2.45 0.17
N SER A 35 2.25 3.67 0.32
CA SER A 35 1.02 3.97 1.04
C SER A 35 -0.19 3.82 0.13
N PHE A 36 -1.39 3.73 0.72
CA PHE A 36 -2.63 3.73 -0.08
C PHE A 36 -2.81 5.01 -0.90
N GLU A 37 -2.34 6.15 -0.39
CA GLU A 37 -2.46 7.42 -1.12
C GLU A 37 -1.54 7.45 -2.34
N GLU A 38 -0.30 6.97 -2.24
CA GLU A 38 0.60 6.82 -3.40
C GLU A 38 0.00 5.88 -4.46
N MET A 39 -0.59 4.75 -4.03
CA MET A 39 -1.28 3.83 -4.94
C MET A 39 -2.52 4.48 -5.59
N ALA A 40 -3.30 5.24 -4.82
CA ALA A 40 -4.49 5.92 -5.30
C ALA A 40 -4.13 7.04 -6.28
N GLU A 41 -3.09 7.82 -5.99
CA GLU A 41 -2.62 8.89 -6.86
C GLU A 41 -2.07 8.36 -8.18
N TRP A 42 -1.34 7.25 -8.14
CA TRP A 42 -0.93 6.55 -9.36
C TRP A 42 -2.14 6.13 -10.21
N GLN A 43 -3.21 5.62 -9.58
CA GLN A 43 -4.45 5.26 -10.28
C GLN A 43 -5.14 6.47 -10.89
N ARG A 44 -5.26 7.58 -10.15
CA ARG A 44 -5.84 8.84 -10.64
C ARG A 44 -5.05 9.40 -11.83
N SER A 45 -3.72 9.41 -11.72
CA SER A 45 -2.80 9.81 -12.79
C SER A 45 -2.96 8.95 -14.05
N ALA A 46 -3.35 7.68 -13.89
CA ALA A 46 -3.67 6.78 -15.00
C ALA A 46 -5.11 6.92 -15.54
N GLY A 47 -5.88 7.91 -15.08
CA GLY A 47 -7.27 8.14 -15.48
C GLY A 47 -8.28 7.17 -14.85
N LEU A 48 -7.91 6.47 -13.77
CA LEU A 48 -8.80 5.60 -13.01
C LEU A 48 -9.40 6.34 -11.80
N VAL A 49 -10.58 5.90 -11.38
CA VAL A 49 -11.18 6.29 -10.11
C VAL A 49 -10.68 5.34 -9.02
N ALA A 50 -9.88 5.87 -8.10
CA ALA A 50 -9.44 5.15 -6.90
C ALA A 50 -10.64 4.90 -5.97
N ARG A 51 -10.78 3.67 -5.48
CA ARG A 51 -11.82 3.25 -4.53
C ARG A 51 -11.23 3.01 -3.15
N LYS A 52 -12.10 2.75 -2.18
CA LYS A 52 -11.72 2.43 -0.80
C LYS A 52 -10.77 1.23 -0.78
N PRO A 53 -9.58 1.33 -0.17
CA PRO A 53 -8.67 0.21 -0.04
C PRO A 53 -9.23 -0.88 0.87
N MET A 54 -8.71 -2.10 0.71
CA MET A 54 -9.06 -3.25 1.54
C MET A 54 -7.79 -3.88 2.11
N ARG A 55 -7.75 -4.07 3.42
CA ARG A 55 -6.72 -4.90 4.08
C ARG A 55 -7.18 -6.35 4.10
N LEU A 56 -6.35 -7.27 3.63
CA LEU A 56 -6.65 -8.69 3.66
C LEU A 56 -6.22 -9.24 5.02
N VAL A 57 -7.17 -9.70 5.83
CA VAL A 57 -6.89 -10.08 7.23
C VAL A 57 -6.11 -11.39 7.31
N MET A 58 -4.81 -11.26 7.53
CA MET A 58 -4.09 -11.82 8.68
C MET A 58 -3.01 -10.79 9.08
N GLY A 59 -3.29 -9.96 10.10
CA GLY A 59 -2.40 -8.88 10.56
C GLY A 59 -2.39 -7.63 9.66
N GLN A 60 -1.43 -6.74 9.87
CA GLN A 60 -1.09 -5.62 8.97
C GLN A 60 -0.40 -6.14 7.69
N GLY A 61 -0.99 -7.16 7.07
CA GLY A 61 -0.46 -7.87 5.91
C GLY A 61 -0.80 -7.21 4.57
N PRO A 62 -0.74 -7.98 3.45
CA PRO A 62 -0.98 -7.45 2.11
C PRO A 62 -2.35 -6.78 1.99
N ALA A 63 -2.39 -5.70 1.23
CA ALA A 63 -3.59 -4.91 1.02
C ALA A 63 -3.80 -4.58 -0.46
N LEU A 64 -5.03 -4.17 -0.76
CA LEU A 64 -5.50 -3.94 -2.11
C LEU A 64 -5.96 -2.49 -2.27
N GLN A 65 -5.39 -1.79 -3.24
CA GLN A 65 -5.89 -0.51 -3.74
C GLN A 65 -6.63 -0.76 -5.07
N ILE A 66 -7.94 -0.53 -5.07
CA ILE A 66 -8.81 -0.80 -6.22
C ILE A 66 -8.96 0.46 -7.08
N GLY A 67 -8.68 0.33 -8.38
CA GLY A 67 -8.92 1.37 -9.38
C GLY A 67 -9.93 0.86 -10.41
N GLN A 68 -10.88 1.71 -10.79
CA GLN A 68 -11.93 1.42 -11.77
C GLN A 68 -11.92 2.45 -12.89
N ARG A 69 -12.31 2.05 -14.10
CA ARG A 69 -12.50 3.01 -15.19
C ARG A 69 -13.70 3.92 -14.86
N PRO A 70 -13.64 5.21 -15.23
CA PRO A 70 -14.83 6.06 -15.23
C PRO A 70 -15.91 5.42 -16.14
N SER A 71 -17.15 5.39 -15.66
CA SER A 71 -18.32 4.95 -16.45
C SER A 71 -18.66 5.94 -17.56
#